data_AF-A0A5E4GF00-F1
#
_entry.id   AF-A0A5E4GF00-F1
#
_cell.length_a   1.000
_cell.length_b   1.000
_cell.length_c   1.000
_cell.angle_alpha   90.00
_cell.angle_beta   90.00
_cell.angle_gamma   90.00
#
_symmetry.space_group_name_H-M   'P 1'
#
loop_
_entity.id
_entity.type
_entity.pdbx_description
1 polymer ?
#
loop_
_entity_poly.entity_id
_entity_poly.type
_entity_poly.pdbx_seq_one_letter_code
_entity_poly.pdbx_strand_id
1 'polypeptide(L)'
;KNVFDTLVGTILDIEGKTKDTIKARLDLERMGIRRGLWMNRDSDKARRDLAFFSMKPNDKKEFLKFVSSVKFPDGYVSNIARCLRHDIVQVLCKFEMIFPPAFFTSMMHVMVHLPEEALLAGPVNYRWMYPIERAKPEGSIIEAWVQYESLTFCGMYLKDVETVFNRPQRNNDGGMRNEKLSVFAQSARPFGDPGRGESFSRNDMEVAHWFVLNNCDEIMAYLDEHEQMMKREHPSHLVARKHRELFPQWFLDSVNKLKSSNSPTYSDELYNLAFGPIRAE
;
A
#
# COMPACT_ATOMS: atom_id res chain seq x y z
N LYS A 1 -4.46 -1.53 19.88
CA LYS A 1 -3.03 -1.90 19.69
C LYS A 1 -2.83 -3.29 20.25
N ASN A 2 -2.25 -4.20 19.48
CA ASN A 2 -1.97 -5.56 19.94
C ASN A 2 -0.88 -5.51 21.04
N VAL A 3 -0.93 -6.46 21.97
CA VAL A 3 0.10 -6.62 23.01
C VAL A 3 1.46 -6.90 22.37
N PHE A 4 1.48 -7.71 21.31
CA PHE A 4 2.70 -8.00 20.58
C PHE A 4 3.32 -6.74 19.96
N ASP A 5 2.50 -5.87 19.33
CA ASP A 5 2.97 -4.59 18.78
C ASP A 5 3.59 -3.69 19.85
N THR A 6 2.99 -3.69 21.04
CA THR A 6 3.45 -2.86 22.16
C THR A 6 4.79 -3.37 22.68
N LEU A 7 4.95 -4.69 22.81
CA LEU A 7 6.21 -5.32 23.21
C LEU A 7 7.31 -5.07 22.16
N VAL A 8 7.05 -5.44 20.90
CA VAL A 8 8.02 -5.31 19.79
C VAL A 8 8.39 -3.85 19.56
N GLY A 9 7.41 -2.94 19.55
CA GLY A 9 7.66 -1.51 19.39
C GLY A 9 8.54 -0.93 20.50
N THR A 10 8.45 -1.46 21.72
CA THR A 10 9.23 -1.01 22.87
C THR A 10 10.65 -1.60 22.87
N ILE A 11 10.81 -2.91 22.67
CA ILE A 11 12.14 -3.55 22.68
C ILE A 11 12.98 -3.16 21.44
N LEU A 12 12.35 -2.91 20.30
CA LEU A 12 13.05 -2.44 19.09
C LEU A 12 13.21 -0.92 19.04
N ASP A 13 12.71 -0.20 20.04
CA ASP A 13 12.75 1.27 20.13
C ASP A 13 12.25 1.96 18.84
N ILE A 14 11.07 1.54 18.37
CA ILE A 14 10.48 2.06 17.14
C ILE A 14 9.80 3.40 17.44
N GLU A 15 10.19 4.44 16.70
CA GLU A 15 9.60 5.77 16.81
C GLU A 15 8.07 5.74 16.65
N GLY A 16 7.35 6.41 17.54
CA GLY A 16 5.88 6.43 17.57
C GLY A 16 5.20 5.14 18.09
N LYS A 17 5.95 4.03 18.25
CA LYS A 17 5.41 2.76 18.78
C LYS A 17 5.96 2.39 20.16
N THR A 18 7.17 2.84 20.50
CA THR A 18 7.81 2.56 21.80
C THR A 18 7.03 3.15 22.97
N LYS A 19 7.00 2.41 24.09
CA LYS A 19 6.47 2.89 25.38
C LYS A 19 7.51 3.57 26.25
N ASP A 20 8.79 3.52 25.87
CA ASP A 20 9.85 4.32 26.45
C ASP A 20 9.89 5.72 25.80
N THR A 21 8.92 6.55 26.19
CA THR A 21 8.79 7.92 25.68
C THR A 21 9.48 8.94 26.57
N ILE A 22 9.75 10.15 26.06
CA ILE A 22 10.29 11.26 26.86
C ILE A 22 9.37 11.54 28.06
N LYS A 23 8.04 11.55 27.86
CA LYS A 23 7.07 11.73 28.95
C LYS A 23 7.19 10.63 30.00
N ALA A 24 7.27 9.37 29.57
CA ALA A 24 7.45 8.25 30.49
C ALA A 24 8.73 8.39 31.33
N ARG A 25 9.83 8.91 30.76
CA ARG A 25 11.07 9.15 31.51
C ARG A 25 10.99 10.30 32.50
N LEU A 26 10.32 11.38 32.14
CA LEU A 26 10.04 12.50 33.06
C LEU A 26 9.16 12.04 34.22
N ASP A 27 8.17 11.18 33.95
CA ASP A 27 7.33 10.59 34.98
C ASP A 27 8.14 9.68 35.92
N LEU A 28 9.05 8.85 35.38
CA LEU A 28 9.96 8.03 36.19
C LEU A 28 10.86 8.88 37.10
N GLU A 29 11.38 10.00 36.58
CA GLU A 29 12.20 10.96 37.34
C GLU A 29 11.37 11.62 38.46
N ARG A 30 10.16 12.08 38.14
CA ARG A 30 9.23 12.66 39.11
C ARG A 30 8.83 11.68 40.21
N MET A 31 8.67 10.40 39.86
CA MET A 31 8.33 9.33 40.79
C MET A 31 9.54 8.82 41.60
N GLY A 32 10.76 9.24 41.26
CA GLY A 32 11.96 8.84 41.98
C GLY A 32 12.39 7.38 41.76
N ILE A 33 11.90 6.71 40.71
CA ILE A 33 12.13 5.28 40.43
C ILE A 33 12.91 5.08 39.14
N ARG A 34 13.64 3.96 39.02
CA ARG A 34 14.38 3.53 37.81
C ARG A 34 15.35 4.59 37.26
N ARG A 35 16.27 5.05 38.10
CA ARG A 35 17.30 6.05 37.75
C ARG A 35 18.03 5.80 36.43
N GLY A 36 18.29 4.54 36.10
CA GLY A 36 18.93 4.15 34.83
C GLY A 36 18.12 4.44 33.56
N LEU A 37 16.86 4.87 33.68
CA LEU A 37 15.99 5.27 32.57
C LEU A 37 15.68 6.77 32.57
N TRP A 38 16.31 7.57 33.43
CA TRP A 38 16.05 9.00 33.48
C TRP A 38 16.61 9.71 32.23
N MET A 39 16.22 10.98 32.06
CA MET A 39 16.78 11.81 31.00
C MET A 39 18.25 12.12 31.32
N ASN A 40 19.14 11.93 30.34
CA ASN A 40 20.53 12.30 30.48
C ASN A 40 20.66 13.81 30.25
N ARG A 41 21.32 14.51 31.18
CA ARG A 41 21.51 15.98 31.19
C ARG A 41 22.98 16.39 31.05
N ASP A 42 23.85 15.49 30.59
CA ASP A 42 25.29 15.73 30.46
C ASP A 42 25.63 16.71 29.32
N SER A 43 24.65 17.10 28.49
CA SER A 43 24.78 18.12 27.45
C SER A 43 23.70 19.19 27.58
N ASP A 44 23.87 20.34 26.89
CA ASP A 44 22.92 21.47 26.86
C ASP A 44 21.46 21.08 26.53
N LYS A 45 21.22 19.86 26.05
CA LYS A 45 19.89 19.32 25.79
C LYS A 45 19.70 17.99 26.52
N ALA A 46 18.64 17.90 27.31
CA ALA A 46 18.19 16.66 27.90
C ALA A 46 17.91 15.61 26.79
N ARG A 47 18.62 14.49 26.83
CA ARG A 47 18.52 13.43 25.82
C ARG A 47 17.97 12.13 26.41
N ARG A 48 17.26 11.40 25.56
CA ARG A 48 16.76 10.05 25.84
C ARG A 48 17.79 9.03 25.37
N ASP A 49 18.63 8.54 26.27
CA ASP A 49 19.58 7.45 25.96
C ASP A 49 18.83 6.14 25.68
N LEU A 50 19.41 5.18 24.95
CA LEU A 50 18.76 3.90 24.68
C LEU A 50 18.52 3.13 25.99
N ALA A 51 17.29 2.63 26.21
CA ALA A 51 16.98 1.88 27.42
C ALA A 51 17.70 0.52 27.48
N PHE A 52 17.99 0.02 28.68
CA PHE A 52 18.71 -1.26 28.86
C PHE A 52 17.95 -2.48 28.31
N PHE A 53 16.62 -2.39 28.19
CA PHE A 53 15.77 -3.41 27.60
C PHE A 53 15.57 -3.26 26.08
N SER A 54 16.07 -2.17 25.50
CA SER A 54 16.02 -1.95 24.06
C SER A 54 17.19 -2.66 23.39
N MET A 55 16.90 -3.33 22.29
CA MET A 55 17.89 -4.10 21.52
C MET A 55 18.88 -3.17 20.80
N LYS A 56 20.16 -3.54 20.83
CA LYS A 56 21.19 -2.88 20.02
C LYS A 56 21.03 -3.28 18.55
N PRO A 57 21.59 -2.53 17.59
CA PRO A 57 21.42 -2.80 16.16
C PRO A 57 21.71 -4.26 15.74
N ASN A 58 22.76 -4.88 16.29
CA ASN A 58 23.09 -6.28 16.01
C ASN A 58 22.03 -7.25 16.58
N ASP A 59 21.59 -7.00 17.82
CA ASP A 59 20.57 -7.83 18.48
C ASP A 59 19.22 -7.73 17.74
N LYS A 60 18.88 -6.54 17.20
CA LYS A 60 17.68 -6.37 16.36
C LYS A 60 17.75 -7.27 15.13
N LYS A 61 18.91 -7.37 14.48
CA LYS A 61 19.09 -8.21 13.29
C LYS A 61 18.92 -9.69 13.62
N GLU A 62 19.53 -10.16 14.70
CA GLU A 62 19.38 -11.56 15.15
C GLU A 62 17.96 -11.87 15.62
N PHE A 63 17.32 -10.95 16.34
CA PHE A 63 15.92 -11.09 16.73
C PHE A 63 14.99 -11.18 15.53
N LEU A 64 15.14 -10.29 14.53
CA LEU A 64 14.31 -10.33 13.32
C LEU A 64 14.56 -11.59 12.49
N LYS A 65 15.81 -12.07 12.40
CA LYS A 65 16.12 -13.37 11.80
C LYS A 65 15.40 -14.50 12.53
N PHE A 66 15.45 -14.52 13.86
CA PHE A 66 14.73 -15.50 14.66
C PHE A 66 13.22 -15.43 14.41
N VAL A 67 12.60 -14.26 14.47
CA VAL A 67 11.15 -14.11 14.18
C VAL A 67 10.82 -14.60 12.77
N SER A 68 11.68 -14.32 11.78
CA SER A 68 11.48 -14.79 10.39
C SER A 68 11.66 -16.31 10.23
N SER A 69 12.40 -16.96 11.12
CA SER A 69 12.65 -18.41 11.07
C SER A 69 11.61 -19.22 11.85
N VAL A 70 10.86 -18.59 12.75
CA VAL A 70 9.74 -19.22 13.45
C VAL A 70 8.64 -19.54 12.42
N LYS A 71 8.57 -20.82 12.04
CA LYS A 71 7.50 -21.39 11.22
C LYS A 71 6.76 -22.43 12.03
N PHE A 72 5.44 -22.36 12.03
CA PHE A 72 4.60 -23.39 12.64
C PHE A 72 4.23 -24.42 11.58
N PRO A 73 4.41 -25.73 11.84
CA PRO A 73 4.12 -26.80 10.86
C PRO A 73 2.73 -26.69 10.24
N ASP A 74 1.75 -26.29 11.05
CA ASP A 74 0.34 -26.21 10.66
C ASP A 74 -0.16 -24.75 10.55
N GLY A 75 0.76 -23.77 10.54
CA GLY A 75 0.43 -22.34 10.55
C GLY A 75 -0.19 -21.82 11.88
N TYR A 76 -0.43 -22.71 12.86
CA TYR A 76 -1.05 -22.39 14.14
C TYR A 76 -0.22 -22.85 15.33
N VAL A 77 -0.42 -22.19 16.48
CA VAL A 77 0.18 -22.60 17.76
C VAL A 77 -0.90 -23.09 18.72
N SER A 78 -1.17 -24.39 18.67
CA SER A 78 -2.26 -25.02 19.42
C SER A 78 -2.08 -25.08 20.94
N ASN A 79 -0.85 -24.91 21.43
CA ASN A 79 -0.52 -25.09 22.85
C ASN A 79 -0.07 -23.82 23.57
N ILE A 80 -0.01 -22.65 22.91
CA ILE A 80 0.46 -21.41 23.56
C ILE A 80 -0.37 -21.06 24.80
N ALA A 81 -1.70 -21.21 24.73
CA ALA A 81 -2.57 -20.92 25.86
C ALA A 81 -2.26 -21.82 27.07
N ARG A 82 -1.96 -23.10 26.83
CA ARG A 82 -1.58 -24.04 27.90
C ARG A 82 -0.22 -23.70 28.50
N CYS A 83 0.74 -23.26 27.69
CA CYS A 83 2.04 -22.80 28.17
C CYS A 83 1.93 -21.50 28.98
N LEU A 84 1.11 -20.55 28.53
CA LEU A 84 0.98 -19.25 29.19
C LEU A 84 0.11 -19.28 30.45
N ARG A 85 -0.80 -20.26 30.60
CA ARG A 85 -1.74 -20.31 31.74
C ARG A 85 -1.06 -20.15 33.10
N HIS A 86 0.08 -20.81 33.30
CA HIS A 86 0.77 -20.82 34.59
C HIS A 86 1.83 -19.73 34.72
N ASP A 87 2.40 -19.30 33.59
CA ASP A 87 3.56 -18.40 33.58
C ASP A 87 3.18 -16.94 33.31
N ILE A 88 1.97 -16.66 32.82
CA ILE A 88 1.60 -15.29 32.37
C ILE A 88 1.73 -14.26 33.48
N VAL A 89 1.34 -14.61 34.70
CA VAL A 89 1.49 -13.72 35.87
C VAL A 89 2.96 -13.45 36.14
N GLN A 90 3.81 -14.49 36.09
CA GLN A 90 5.25 -14.33 36.29
C GLN A 90 5.90 -13.50 35.17
N VAL A 91 5.46 -13.68 33.92
CA VAL A 91 5.91 -12.89 32.77
C VAL A 91 5.54 -11.43 32.95
N LEU A 92 4.31 -11.13 33.38
CA LEU A 92 3.86 -9.77 33.63
C LEU A 92 4.62 -9.12 34.81
N CYS A 93 4.87 -9.85 35.90
CA CYS A 93 5.71 -9.36 36.99
C CYS A 93 7.14 -9.04 36.52
N LYS A 94 7.75 -9.91 35.71
CA LYS A 94 9.07 -9.65 35.11
C LYS A 94 9.03 -8.43 34.18
N PHE A 95 7.98 -8.28 33.39
CA PHE A 95 7.78 -7.10 32.55
C PHE A 95 7.64 -5.85 33.41
N GLU A 96 7.00 -5.94 34.57
CA GLU A 96 6.83 -4.80 35.45
C GLU A 96 8.18 -4.36 36.01
N MET A 97 9.08 -5.30 36.30
CA MET A 97 10.44 -4.97 36.72
C MET A 97 11.27 -4.34 35.59
N ILE A 98 11.00 -4.69 34.33
CA ILE A 98 11.81 -4.29 33.16
C ILE A 98 11.31 -2.98 32.54
N PHE A 99 10.02 -2.88 32.22
CA PHE A 99 9.44 -1.81 31.41
C PHE A 99 8.81 -0.69 32.24
N PRO A 100 8.84 0.58 31.77
CA PRO A 100 8.23 1.71 32.48
C PRO A 100 6.71 1.50 32.69
N PRO A 101 6.10 2.15 33.69
CA PRO A 101 4.65 2.05 33.93
C PRO A 101 3.78 2.35 32.69
N ALA A 102 4.24 3.24 31.80
CA ALA A 102 3.57 3.54 30.53
C ALA A 102 3.40 2.33 29.57
N PHE A 103 4.13 1.25 29.81
CA PHE A 103 4.00 -0.03 29.10
C PHE A 103 2.71 -0.77 29.50
N PHE A 104 2.29 -0.67 30.75
CA PHE A 104 1.15 -1.36 31.35
C PHE A 104 -0.17 -0.66 31.03
N THR A 105 -0.54 -0.67 29.75
CA THR A 105 -1.87 -0.26 29.31
C THR A 105 -2.91 -1.32 29.69
N SER A 106 -4.21 -0.96 29.62
CA SER A 106 -5.32 -1.92 29.83
C SER A 106 -5.16 -3.21 29.03
N MET A 107 -4.64 -3.14 27.79
CA MET A 107 -4.38 -4.29 26.93
C MET A 107 -3.35 -5.28 27.51
N MET A 108 -2.37 -4.82 28.30
CA MET A 108 -1.39 -5.73 28.94
C MET A 108 -2.04 -6.58 30.03
N HIS A 109 -3.03 -6.02 30.75
CA HIS A 109 -3.75 -6.76 31.79
C HIS A 109 -4.70 -7.80 31.19
N VAL A 110 -5.26 -7.55 30.00
CA VAL A 110 -6.09 -8.52 29.26
C VAL A 110 -5.33 -9.84 29.02
N MET A 111 -4.00 -9.81 28.92
CA MET A 111 -3.18 -11.02 28.75
C MET A 111 -3.36 -12.05 29.86
N VAL A 112 -3.73 -11.64 31.08
CA VAL A 112 -3.98 -12.58 32.18
C VAL A 112 -5.17 -13.49 31.88
N HIS A 113 -6.18 -12.96 31.19
CA HIS A 113 -7.42 -13.68 30.91
C HIS A 113 -7.36 -14.46 29.60
N LEU A 114 -6.55 -14.02 28.62
CA LEU A 114 -6.48 -14.64 27.29
C LEU A 114 -6.17 -16.15 27.29
N PRO A 115 -5.22 -16.69 28.11
CA PRO A 115 -4.96 -18.11 28.13
C PRO A 115 -6.16 -18.94 28.61
N GLU A 116 -6.81 -18.51 29.69
CA GLU A 116 -7.96 -19.22 30.25
C GLU A 116 -9.18 -19.10 29.33
N GLU A 117 -9.42 -17.92 28.77
CA GLU A 117 -10.42 -17.74 27.75
C GLU A 117 -10.16 -18.66 26.56
N ALA A 118 -8.96 -18.65 25.97
CA ALA A 118 -8.61 -19.47 24.81
C ALA A 118 -8.74 -20.98 25.08
N LEU A 119 -8.44 -21.44 26.30
CA LEU A 119 -8.63 -22.83 26.72
C LEU A 119 -10.11 -23.19 26.86
N LEU A 120 -10.95 -22.30 27.41
CA LEU A 120 -12.34 -22.60 27.72
C LEU A 120 -13.25 -22.68 26.49
N ALA A 121 -13.02 -21.83 25.49
CA ALA A 121 -13.93 -21.80 24.34
C ALA A 121 -13.19 -21.64 22.98
N GLY A 122 -11.91 -22.03 22.94
CA GLY A 122 -11.10 -22.05 21.72
C GLY A 122 -10.61 -20.66 21.25
N PRO A 123 -9.98 -20.58 20.07
CA PRO A 123 -9.42 -19.33 19.55
C PRO A 123 -10.48 -18.22 19.43
N VAL A 124 -10.08 -16.98 19.76
CA VAL A 124 -10.98 -15.80 19.80
C VAL A 124 -11.71 -15.57 18.46
N ASN A 125 -11.10 -15.92 17.32
CA ASN A 125 -11.72 -15.74 16.01
C ASN A 125 -13.00 -16.58 15.82
N TYR A 126 -13.16 -17.72 16.51
CA TYR A 126 -14.33 -18.59 16.39
C TYR A 126 -15.53 -18.09 17.20
N ARG A 127 -15.36 -17.05 18.03
CA ARG A 127 -16.43 -16.50 18.90
C ARG A 127 -16.97 -15.15 18.46
N TRP A 128 -16.31 -14.48 17.51
CA TRP A 128 -16.62 -13.10 17.13
C TRP A 128 -17.55 -12.96 15.91
N MET A 129 -18.22 -14.02 15.40
CA MET A 129 -19.15 -13.88 14.26
C MET A 129 -20.25 -14.96 14.13
N TYR A 130 -21.37 -14.58 13.48
CA TYR A 130 -22.67 -15.26 13.44
C TYR A 130 -22.68 -16.61 12.68
N PRO A 131 -23.65 -17.51 12.95
CA PRO A 131 -23.64 -18.90 12.48
C PRO A 131 -23.57 -19.13 10.95
N ILE A 132 -23.92 -18.14 10.13
CA ILE A 132 -23.96 -18.24 8.65
C ILE A 132 -22.56 -18.28 8.02
N GLU A 133 -21.55 -17.72 8.68
CA GLU A 133 -20.17 -17.63 8.15
C GLU A 133 -19.31 -18.88 8.44
N ARG A 134 -19.90 -19.92 9.05
CA ARG A 134 -19.23 -21.20 9.34
C ARG A 134 -18.83 -22.01 8.10
N ALA A 135 -19.28 -21.62 6.91
CA ALA A 135 -18.91 -22.23 5.64
C ALA A 135 -17.80 -21.45 4.91
N LYS A 136 -16.61 -21.37 5.53
CA LYS A 136 -15.30 -20.94 4.96
C LYS A 136 -15.33 -20.02 3.71
N PRO A 137 -15.24 -18.70 3.93
CA PRO A 137 -14.27 -17.87 3.21
C PRO A 137 -13.37 -17.04 4.16
N GLU A 138 -13.84 -16.74 5.38
CA GLU A 138 -13.27 -15.67 6.21
C GLU A 138 -12.05 -16.06 7.06
N GLY A 139 -11.91 -17.33 7.43
CA GLY A 139 -10.68 -17.82 8.07
C GLY A 139 -9.46 -17.62 7.16
N SER A 140 -9.64 -17.84 5.85
CA SER A 140 -8.63 -17.56 4.83
C SER A 140 -8.44 -16.06 4.57
N ILE A 141 -9.48 -15.23 4.80
CA ILE A 141 -9.36 -13.77 4.73
C ILE A 141 -8.53 -13.25 5.91
N ILE A 142 -8.78 -13.70 7.15
CA ILE A 142 -8.00 -13.30 8.32
C ILE A 142 -6.56 -13.79 8.20
N GLU A 143 -6.34 -15.02 7.75
CA GLU A 143 -4.99 -15.54 7.47
C GLU A 143 -4.27 -14.70 6.41
N ALA A 144 -4.94 -14.39 5.31
CA ALA A 144 -4.41 -13.50 4.27
C ALA A 144 -4.12 -12.10 4.84
N TRP A 145 -4.95 -11.58 5.75
CA TRP A 145 -4.75 -10.28 6.40
C TRP A 145 -3.55 -10.28 7.35
N VAL A 146 -3.37 -11.32 8.18
CA VAL A 146 -2.21 -11.43 9.06
C VAL A 146 -0.92 -11.59 8.27
N GLN A 147 -0.94 -12.41 7.21
CA GLN A 147 0.18 -12.52 6.28
C GLN A 147 0.45 -11.19 5.56
N TYR A 148 -0.60 -10.51 5.11
CA TYR A 148 -0.52 -9.20 4.45
C TYR A 148 0.09 -8.13 5.37
N GLU A 149 -0.37 -8.01 6.61
CA GLU A 149 0.18 -7.05 7.58
C GLU A 149 1.63 -7.38 7.95
N SER A 150 1.96 -8.67 8.13
CA SER A 150 3.32 -9.11 8.46
C SER A 150 4.29 -8.84 7.31
N LEU A 151 3.91 -9.17 6.07
CA LEU A 151 4.72 -8.90 4.87
C LEU A 151 4.81 -7.41 4.57
N THR A 152 3.74 -6.65 4.81
CA THR A 152 3.72 -5.18 4.72
C THR A 152 4.72 -4.58 5.69
N PHE A 153 4.68 -5.00 6.95
CA PHE A 153 5.60 -4.55 7.98
C PHE A 153 7.05 -4.91 7.63
N CYS A 154 7.34 -6.15 7.24
CA CYS A 154 8.68 -6.56 6.81
C CYS A 154 9.17 -5.78 5.57
N GLY A 155 8.27 -5.49 4.63
CA GLY A 155 8.56 -4.73 3.42
C GLY A 155 9.02 -3.30 3.68
N MET A 156 8.57 -2.66 4.76
CA MET A 156 9.03 -1.32 5.16
C MET A 156 10.52 -1.29 5.55
N TYR A 157 11.14 -2.44 5.86
CA TYR A 157 12.52 -2.55 6.34
C TYR A 157 13.47 -3.19 5.32
N LEU A 158 12.97 -3.73 4.20
CA LEU A 158 13.78 -4.37 3.15
C LEU A 158 13.76 -3.48 1.90
N LYS A 159 14.86 -2.76 1.63
CA LYS A 159 14.94 -1.79 0.52
C LYS A 159 15.09 -2.45 -0.86
N ASP A 160 15.60 -3.68 -0.92
CA ASP A 160 15.93 -4.37 -2.17
C ASP A 160 15.04 -5.60 -2.44
N VAL A 161 13.86 -5.66 -1.82
CA VAL A 161 12.91 -6.77 -1.98
C VAL A 161 11.59 -6.25 -2.55
N GLU A 162 11.04 -6.97 -3.52
CA GLU A 162 9.72 -6.69 -4.10
C GLU A 162 8.62 -7.01 -3.06
N THR A 163 7.76 -6.04 -2.80
CA THR A 163 6.68 -6.00 -1.79
C THR A 163 5.39 -5.57 -2.47
N VAL A 164 4.23 -5.77 -1.83
CA VAL A 164 2.94 -5.34 -2.42
C VAL A 164 2.90 -3.83 -2.75
N PHE A 165 3.71 -3.00 -2.08
CA PHE A 165 3.71 -1.54 -2.28
C PHE A 165 4.65 -1.06 -3.40
N ASN A 166 5.72 -1.81 -3.69
CA ASN A 166 6.68 -1.44 -4.74
C ASN A 166 6.60 -2.38 -5.95
N ARG A 167 5.80 -3.45 -5.86
CA ARG A 167 5.55 -4.40 -6.93
C ARG A 167 4.86 -3.67 -8.09
N PRO A 168 5.44 -3.74 -9.30
CA PRO A 168 4.76 -3.38 -10.53
C PRO A 168 3.34 -3.97 -10.57
N GLN A 169 2.34 -3.21 -11.05
CA GLN A 169 1.01 -3.78 -11.28
C GLN A 169 1.08 -5.05 -12.13
N ARG A 170 0.09 -5.95 -12.00
CA ARG A 170 0.06 -7.23 -12.74
C ARG A 170 0.21 -7.05 -14.27
N ASN A 171 -0.27 -5.93 -14.79
CA ASN A 171 -0.14 -5.49 -16.19
C ASN A 171 0.87 -4.34 -16.31
N ASN A 172 1.97 -4.36 -15.54
CA ASN A 172 3.07 -3.45 -15.76
C ASN A 172 3.97 -4.06 -16.82
N ASP A 173 3.74 -3.65 -18.06
CA ASP A 173 4.50 -4.07 -19.22
C ASP A 173 5.95 -3.54 -19.21
N GLY A 174 6.28 -2.68 -18.26
CA GLY A 174 7.62 -2.19 -17.98
C GLY A 174 8.13 -1.20 -19.03
N GLY A 175 8.85 -0.18 -18.58
CA GLY A 175 9.52 0.77 -19.46
C GLY A 175 8.66 1.99 -19.79
N MET A 176 9.11 3.14 -19.29
CA MET A 176 8.63 4.45 -19.70
C MET A 176 9.53 4.92 -20.85
N ARG A 177 8.94 5.12 -22.01
CA ARG A 177 9.63 5.74 -23.15
C ARG A 177 9.65 7.25 -22.94
N ASN A 178 10.73 7.90 -23.39
CA ASN A 178 10.83 9.36 -23.38
C ASN A 178 10.08 9.94 -24.60
N GLU A 179 8.76 9.74 -24.62
CA GLU A 179 7.87 10.33 -25.63
C GLU A 179 7.26 11.64 -25.12
N LYS A 180 6.79 12.49 -26.03
CA LYS A 180 6.17 13.79 -25.66
C LYS A 180 4.73 13.63 -25.17
N LEU A 181 3.99 12.65 -25.69
CA LEU A 181 2.62 12.36 -25.31
C LEU A 181 2.56 11.12 -24.41
N SER A 182 1.82 11.23 -23.31
CA SER A 182 1.63 10.19 -22.30
C SER A 182 1.12 8.87 -22.87
N VAL A 183 0.27 8.93 -23.90
CA VAL A 183 -0.28 7.76 -24.60
C VAL A 183 0.80 6.89 -25.26
N PHE A 184 1.92 7.48 -25.69
CA PHE A 184 3.03 6.74 -26.31
C PHE A 184 4.15 6.41 -25.32
N ALA A 185 4.14 7.03 -24.14
CA ALA A 185 5.16 6.81 -23.11
C ALA A 185 5.09 5.41 -22.48
N GLN A 186 3.94 4.73 -22.55
CA GLN A 186 3.80 3.37 -22.04
C GLN A 186 4.22 2.33 -23.07
N SER A 187 5.12 1.43 -22.68
CA SER A 187 5.38 0.22 -23.47
C SER A 187 4.27 -0.80 -23.21
N ALA A 188 3.71 -1.37 -24.28
CA ALA A 188 2.74 -2.46 -24.19
C ALA A 188 3.40 -3.80 -24.53
N ARG A 189 3.05 -4.86 -23.80
CA ARG A 189 3.48 -6.23 -24.10
C ARG A 189 2.32 -6.98 -24.76
N PRO A 190 2.43 -7.37 -26.04
CA PRO A 190 1.39 -8.18 -26.65
C PRO A 190 1.23 -9.50 -25.88
N PHE A 191 0.00 -9.85 -25.53
CA PHE A 191 -0.35 -11.06 -24.81
C PHE A 191 -1.35 -11.89 -25.64
N GLY A 192 -1.17 -13.21 -25.67
CA GLY A 192 -1.99 -14.13 -26.47
C GLY A 192 -1.25 -14.71 -27.68
N ASP A 193 -1.89 -15.67 -28.36
CA ASP A 193 -1.39 -16.29 -29.59
C ASP A 193 -1.64 -15.35 -30.79
N PRO A 194 -0.58 -14.82 -31.45
CA PRO A 194 -0.74 -13.92 -32.59
C PRO A 194 -1.49 -14.55 -33.77
N GLY A 195 -1.51 -15.89 -33.87
CA GLY A 195 -2.13 -16.61 -34.98
C GLY A 195 -3.62 -16.89 -34.83
N ARG A 196 -4.23 -16.61 -33.67
CA ARG A 196 -5.64 -16.95 -33.35
C ARG A 196 -6.48 -15.78 -32.82
N GLY A 197 -5.97 -14.56 -32.86
CA GLY A 197 -6.73 -13.38 -32.43
C GLY A 197 -7.84 -13.01 -33.40
N GLU A 198 -9.01 -12.62 -32.88
CA GLU A 198 -10.01 -11.91 -33.67
C GLU A 198 -9.52 -10.48 -33.91
N SER A 199 -9.66 -9.99 -35.14
CA SER A 199 -9.37 -8.59 -35.46
C SER A 199 -10.54 -7.70 -35.05
N PHE A 200 -10.23 -6.52 -34.51
CA PHE A 200 -11.25 -5.53 -34.19
C PHE A 200 -11.96 -5.05 -35.46
N SER A 201 -13.29 -4.90 -35.38
CA SER A 201 -14.04 -4.34 -36.48
C SER A 201 -13.69 -2.85 -36.68
N ARG A 202 -14.09 -2.28 -37.82
CA ARG A 202 -13.91 -0.85 -38.08
C ARG A 202 -14.55 0.01 -37.00
N ASN A 203 -15.76 -0.34 -36.58
CA ASN A 203 -16.46 0.38 -35.51
C ASN A 203 -15.71 0.28 -34.18
N ASP A 204 -15.16 -0.88 -33.85
CA ASP A 204 -14.42 -1.04 -32.59
C ASP A 204 -13.17 -0.16 -32.57
N MET A 205 -12.47 -0.08 -33.71
CA MET A 205 -11.29 0.79 -33.86
C MET A 205 -11.66 2.28 -33.80
N GLU A 206 -12.78 2.70 -34.39
CA GLU A 206 -13.28 4.07 -34.30
C GLU A 206 -13.67 4.44 -32.86
N VAL A 207 -14.32 3.51 -32.15
CA VAL A 207 -14.67 3.69 -30.73
C VAL A 207 -13.41 3.75 -29.85
N ALA A 208 -12.44 2.88 -30.09
CA ALA A 208 -11.17 2.86 -29.37
C ALA A 208 -10.36 4.14 -29.62
N HIS A 209 -10.29 4.60 -30.87
CA HIS A 209 -9.60 5.85 -31.21
C HIS A 209 -10.24 7.05 -30.51
N TRP A 210 -11.56 7.18 -30.54
CA TRP A 210 -12.27 8.22 -29.79
C TRP A 210 -11.99 8.12 -28.29
N PHE A 211 -12.00 6.91 -27.72
CA PHE A 211 -11.73 6.71 -26.30
C PHE A 211 -10.35 7.24 -25.92
N VAL A 212 -9.32 6.96 -26.73
CA VAL A 212 -7.96 7.48 -26.50
C VAL A 212 -7.95 9.01 -26.57
N LEU A 213 -8.53 9.60 -27.62
CA LEU A 213 -8.55 11.06 -27.80
C LEU A 213 -9.25 11.77 -26.64
N ASN A 214 -10.39 11.25 -26.18
CA ASN A 214 -11.20 11.84 -25.12
C ASN A 214 -10.59 11.69 -23.71
N ASN A 215 -9.58 10.82 -23.54
CA ASN A 215 -8.92 10.59 -22.25
C ASN A 215 -7.43 10.97 -22.27
N CYS A 216 -6.98 11.71 -23.29
CA CYS A 216 -5.61 12.19 -23.41
C CYS A 216 -5.53 13.63 -22.89
N ASP A 217 -4.83 13.83 -21.78
CA ASP A 217 -4.71 15.15 -21.14
C ASP A 217 -4.13 16.21 -22.09
N GLU A 218 -3.18 15.80 -22.93
CA GLU A 218 -2.53 16.66 -23.91
C GLU A 218 -3.47 17.13 -25.03
N ILE A 219 -4.63 16.49 -25.22
CA ILE A 219 -5.62 16.84 -26.26
C ILE A 219 -6.75 17.71 -25.70
N MET A 220 -6.87 17.88 -24.37
CA MET A 220 -7.98 18.61 -23.75
C MET A 220 -8.26 19.99 -24.36
N ALA A 221 -7.22 20.75 -24.70
CA ALA A 221 -7.38 22.07 -25.33
C ALA A 221 -8.11 22.01 -26.68
N TYR A 222 -7.85 20.97 -27.49
CA TYR A 222 -8.53 20.75 -28.77
C TYR A 222 -9.98 20.29 -28.55
N LEU A 223 -10.22 19.44 -27.55
CA LEU A 223 -11.58 19.01 -27.18
C LEU A 223 -12.43 20.22 -26.79
N ASP A 224 -11.91 21.10 -25.93
CA ASP A 224 -12.60 22.31 -25.50
C ASP A 224 -12.88 23.25 -26.67
N GLU A 225 -11.91 23.47 -27.57
CA GLU A 225 -12.08 24.31 -28.76
C GLU A 225 -13.19 23.77 -29.67
N HIS A 226 -13.15 22.48 -29.98
CA HIS A 226 -14.14 21.85 -30.85
C HIS A 226 -15.52 21.78 -30.17
N GLU A 227 -15.60 21.56 -28.86
CA GLU A 227 -16.87 21.58 -28.14
C GLU A 227 -17.51 22.97 -28.18
N GLN A 228 -16.72 24.03 -28.05
CA GLN A 228 -17.19 25.41 -28.22
C GLN A 228 -17.68 25.68 -29.65
N MET A 229 -16.99 25.15 -30.67
CA MET A 229 -17.44 25.22 -32.06
C MET A 229 -18.80 24.52 -32.24
N MET A 230 -18.94 23.30 -31.70
CA MET A 230 -20.20 22.55 -31.76
C MET A 230 -21.36 23.26 -31.04
N LYS A 231 -21.10 23.92 -29.90
CA LYS A 231 -22.09 24.74 -29.17
C LYS A 231 -22.58 25.94 -29.98
N ARG A 232 -21.78 26.46 -30.92
CA ARG A 232 -22.15 27.59 -31.79
C ARG A 232 -22.95 27.14 -33.01
N GLU A 233 -22.64 25.98 -33.56
CA GLU A 233 -23.20 25.49 -34.83
C GLU A 233 -24.44 24.61 -34.65
N HIS A 234 -24.63 24.02 -33.47
CA HIS A 234 -25.67 23.02 -33.24
C HIS A 234 -26.50 23.29 -31.98
N PRO A 235 -27.78 22.87 -31.96
CA PRO A 235 -28.60 22.89 -30.76
C PRO A 235 -27.99 22.08 -29.61
N SER A 236 -28.18 22.52 -28.37
CA SER A 236 -27.57 21.95 -27.16
C SER A 236 -27.69 20.41 -27.04
N HIS A 237 -28.83 19.82 -27.39
CA HIS A 237 -29.07 18.38 -27.32
C HIS A 237 -28.27 17.54 -28.34
N LEU A 238 -27.71 18.17 -29.39
CA LEU A 238 -26.90 17.50 -30.40
C LEU A 238 -25.40 17.68 -30.20
N VAL A 239 -24.98 18.66 -29.38
CA VAL A 239 -23.58 19.04 -29.19
C VAL A 239 -22.71 17.85 -28.83
N ALA A 240 -23.06 17.09 -27.79
CA ALA A 240 -22.25 15.95 -27.33
C ALA A 240 -22.11 14.86 -28.41
N ARG A 241 -23.21 14.56 -29.13
CA ARG A 241 -23.20 13.58 -30.21
C ARG A 241 -22.33 14.05 -31.38
N LYS A 242 -22.50 15.30 -31.82
CA LYS A 242 -21.76 15.87 -32.95
C LYS A 242 -20.29 16.07 -32.63
N HIS A 243 -19.97 16.47 -31.40
CA HIS A 243 -18.61 16.56 -30.91
C HIS A 243 -17.91 15.20 -31.04
N ARG A 244 -18.49 14.12 -30.53
CA ARG A 244 -17.94 12.76 -30.66
C ARG A 244 -17.80 12.30 -32.12
N GLU A 245 -18.80 12.57 -32.96
CA GLU A 245 -18.82 12.13 -34.37
C GLU A 245 -17.77 12.86 -35.23
N LEU A 246 -17.58 14.17 -35.03
CA LEU A 246 -16.81 15.02 -35.93
C LEU A 246 -15.40 15.32 -35.44
N PHE A 247 -15.15 15.18 -34.13
CA PHE A 247 -13.87 15.56 -33.53
C PHE A 247 -12.65 14.85 -34.15
N PRO A 248 -12.64 13.51 -34.38
CA PRO A 248 -11.46 12.84 -34.90
C PRO A 248 -10.99 13.42 -36.25
N GLN A 249 -11.92 13.68 -37.16
CA GLN A 249 -11.60 14.25 -38.47
C GLN A 249 -11.18 15.72 -38.35
N TRP A 250 -11.90 16.51 -37.55
CA TRP A 250 -11.55 17.91 -37.32
C TRP A 250 -10.16 18.05 -36.67
N PHE A 251 -9.83 17.16 -35.75
CA PHE A 251 -8.54 17.13 -35.06
C PHE A 251 -7.41 16.79 -36.04
N LEU A 252 -7.59 15.79 -36.91
CA LEU A 252 -6.64 15.47 -37.99
C LEU A 252 -6.41 16.66 -38.92
N ASP A 253 -7.47 17.35 -39.34
CA ASP A 253 -7.36 18.53 -40.20
C ASP A 253 -6.63 19.69 -39.49
N SER A 254 -6.86 19.86 -38.19
CA SER A 254 -6.21 20.87 -37.37
C SER A 254 -4.71 20.60 -37.22
N VAL A 255 -4.32 19.34 -36.98
CA VAL A 255 -2.91 18.95 -36.91
C VAL A 255 -2.22 19.05 -38.28
N ASN A 256 -2.92 18.75 -39.37
CA ASN A 256 -2.41 18.95 -40.73
C ASN A 256 -2.15 20.44 -41.04
N LYS A 257 -3.03 21.35 -40.58
CA LYS A 257 -2.78 22.79 -40.71
C LYS A 257 -1.51 23.22 -39.97
N LEU A 258 -1.29 22.70 -38.75
CA LEU A 258 -0.06 22.96 -37.99
C LEU A 258 1.20 22.46 -38.70
N LYS A 259 1.09 21.30 -39.35
CA LYS A 259 2.16 20.73 -40.19
C LYS A 259 2.48 21.63 -41.38
N SER A 260 1.46 22.10 -42.10
CA SER A 260 1.64 23.01 -43.25
C SER A 260 2.19 24.38 -42.84
N SER A 261 1.88 24.86 -41.63
CA SER A 261 2.35 26.15 -41.12
C SER A 261 3.71 26.08 -40.41
N ASN A 262 4.37 24.92 -40.36
CA ASN A 262 5.60 24.68 -39.59
C ASN A 262 5.51 25.18 -38.13
N SER A 263 4.37 24.93 -37.48
CA SER A 263 4.14 25.40 -36.10
C SER A 263 5.09 24.72 -35.11
N PRO A 264 5.65 25.44 -34.11
CA PRO A 264 6.48 24.83 -33.08
C PRO A 264 5.72 23.85 -32.17
N THR A 265 4.38 23.93 -32.14
CA THR A 265 3.50 22.99 -31.42
C THR A 265 3.26 21.69 -32.18
N TYR A 266 3.66 21.57 -33.45
CA TYR A 266 3.55 20.33 -34.20
C TYR A 266 4.52 19.26 -33.66
N SER A 267 4.06 18.02 -33.58
CA SER A 267 4.91 16.84 -33.37
C SER A 267 4.40 15.67 -34.19
N ASP A 268 5.31 14.77 -34.59
CA ASP A 268 4.93 13.55 -35.32
C ASP A 268 4.06 12.63 -34.45
N GLU A 269 4.27 12.63 -33.13
CA GLU A 269 3.40 11.95 -32.17
C GLU A 269 1.96 12.49 -32.22
N LEU A 270 1.78 13.81 -32.24
CA LEU A 270 0.46 14.44 -32.33
C LEU A 270 -0.23 14.10 -33.65
N TYR A 271 0.53 14.07 -34.75
CA TYR A 271 0.01 13.62 -36.05
C TYR A 271 -0.41 12.15 -36.02
N ASN A 272 0.41 11.26 -35.49
CA ASN A 272 0.09 9.83 -35.40
C ASN A 272 -1.15 9.58 -34.53
N LEU A 273 -1.30 10.33 -33.45
CA LEU A 273 -2.47 10.27 -32.58
C LEU A 273 -3.74 10.74 -33.29
N ALA A 274 -3.65 11.82 -34.07
CA ALA A 274 -4.75 12.33 -34.86
C ALA A 274 -5.13 11.41 -36.03
N PHE A 275 -4.15 10.78 -36.66
CA PHE A 275 -4.36 9.85 -37.77
C PHE A 275 -5.03 8.54 -37.31
N GLY A 276 -4.74 8.12 -36.07
CA GLY A 276 -5.34 6.93 -35.47
C GLY A 276 -4.59 5.64 -35.83
N PRO A 277 -5.12 4.47 -35.39
CA PRO A 277 -4.44 3.19 -35.50
C PRO A 277 -4.27 2.72 -36.96
N ILE A 278 -3.05 2.31 -37.31
CA ILE A 278 -2.71 1.74 -38.62
C ILE A 278 -3.19 0.29 -38.68
N ARG A 279 -3.87 -0.08 -39.78
CA ARG A 279 -4.20 -1.48 -40.05
C ARG A 279 -2.92 -2.23 -40.41
N ALA A 280 -2.60 -3.29 -39.66
CA ALA A 280 -1.79 -4.36 -40.21
C ALA A 280 -2.72 -5.18 -41.12
N GLU A 281 -2.53 -5.07 -42.44
CA GLU A 281 -3.13 -5.98 -43.41
C GLU A 281 -2.43 -7.34 -43.38
#